data_AF-A0A2G6HFA6-F1
#
_entry.id   AF-A0A2G6HFA6-F1
#
_cell.length_a   1.000
_cell.length_b   1.000
_cell.length_c   1.000
_cell.angle_alpha   90.00
_cell.angle_beta   90.00
_cell.angle_gamma   90.00
#
_symmetry.space_group_name_H-M   'P 1'
#
loop_
_entity.id
_entity.type
_entity.pdbx_description
1 polymer ?
#
loop_
_entity_poly.entity_id
_entity_poly.type
_entity_poly.pdbx_seq_one_letter_code
_entity_poly.pdbx_strand_id
1 'polypeptide(L)'
;NETHWYDEKFAGLIMAARAETDEAKRNTLLQDAQKMEYDEGGYIIWAFQNKTDAYAKSVTGLEPAREQPLSAFRFNLVKPA
;
A
#
# COMPACT_ATOMS: atom_id res chain seq x y z
N ASN A 1 -13.34 -2.74 6.07
CA ASN A 1 -13.61 -4.15 5.75
C ASN A 1 -15.05 -4.25 5.28
N GLU A 2 -15.21 -4.06 3.99
CA GLU A 2 -16.46 -3.89 3.26
C GLU A 2 -17.03 -5.26 2.84
N THR A 3 -16.21 -6.31 2.85
CA THR A 3 -16.63 -7.69 2.53
C THR A 3 -17.23 -8.42 3.71
N HIS A 4 -17.14 -7.83 4.91
CA HIS A 4 -17.55 -8.43 6.19
C HIS A 4 -16.86 -9.77 6.54
N TRP A 5 -15.79 -10.14 5.83
CA TRP A 5 -14.98 -11.31 6.17
C TRP A 5 -14.30 -11.11 7.53
N TYR A 6 -14.48 -12.03 8.47
CA TYR A 6 -13.86 -11.96 9.79
C TYR A 6 -13.28 -13.32 10.15
N ASP A 7 -12.04 -13.31 10.62
CA ASP A 7 -11.35 -14.49 11.12
C ASP A 7 -10.46 -14.11 12.32
N GLU A 8 -10.59 -14.88 13.42
CA GLU A 8 -9.89 -14.59 14.68
C GLU A 8 -8.38 -14.83 14.57
N LYS A 9 -7.95 -15.81 13.78
CA LYS A 9 -6.54 -16.12 13.57
C LYS A 9 -5.89 -15.01 12.74
N PHE A 10 -6.57 -14.52 11.70
CA PHE A 10 -6.11 -13.35 10.94
C PHE A 10 -5.92 -12.15 11.87
N ALA A 11 -6.93 -11.83 12.70
CA ALA A 11 -6.83 -10.72 13.64
C ALA A 11 -5.65 -10.89 14.62
N GLY A 12 -5.43 -12.11 15.11
CA GLY A 12 -4.29 -12.46 15.97
C GLY A 12 -2.94 -12.26 15.30
N LEU A 13 -2.78 -12.68 14.03
CA LEU A 13 -1.56 -12.45 13.25
C LEU A 13 -1.28 -10.94 13.07
N ILE A 14 -2.31 -10.15 12.75
CA ILE A 14 -2.16 -8.69 12.62
C ILE A 14 -1.77 -8.04 13.95
N MET A 15 -2.36 -8.46 15.07
CA MET A 15 -1.99 -7.95 16.40
C MET A 15 -0.55 -8.30 16.76
N ALA A 16 -0.12 -9.55 16.51
CA ALA A 16 1.26 -9.97 16.74
C ALA A 16 2.25 -9.20 15.87
N ALA A 17 1.95 -9.03 14.58
CA ALA A 17 2.81 -8.29 13.65
C ALA A 17 2.99 -6.82 14.07
N ARG A 18 1.95 -6.19 14.61
CA ARG A 18 2.01 -4.81 15.12
C ARG A 18 2.92 -4.65 16.33
N ALA A 19 3.03 -5.69 17.17
CA ALA A 19 3.87 -5.68 18.37
C ALA A 19 5.30 -6.17 18.09
N GLU A 20 5.55 -6.79 16.93
CA GLU A 20 6.84 -7.40 16.60
C GLU A 20 7.89 -6.38 16.13
N THR A 21 9.04 -6.37 16.79
CA THR A 21 10.15 -5.44 16.52
C THR A 21 11.17 -6.04 15.56
N ASP A 22 11.30 -7.36 15.50
CA ASP A 22 12.12 -8.03 14.50
C ASP A 22 11.46 -7.96 13.12
N GLU A 23 12.14 -7.35 12.15
CA GLU A 23 11.57 -7.11 10.83
C GLU A 23 11.30 -8.40 10.06
N ALA A 24 12.20 -9.39 10.13
CA ALA A 24 12.03 -10.64 9.41
C ALA A 24 10.79 -11.39 9.93
N LYS A 25 10.65 -11.48 11.25
CA LYS A 25 9.51 -12.12 11.90
C LYS A 25 8.20 -11.35 11.66
N ARG A 26 8.23 -10.02 11.72
CA ARG A 26 7.07 -9.18 11.36
C ARG A 26 6.62 -9.45 9.92
N ASN A 27 7.57 -9.56 8.99
CA ASN A 27 7.25 -9.84 7.59
C ASN A 27 6.61 -11.22 7.41
N THR A 28 7.08 -12.26 8.10
CA THR A 28 6.45 -13.59 8.08
C THR A 28 5.00 -13.53 8.59
N LEU A 29 4.76 -12.88 9.74
CA LEU A 29 3.41 -12.75 10.30
C LEU A 29 2.45 -12.04 9.34
N LEU A 30 2.92 -10.99 8.66
CA LEU A 30 2.13 -10.25 7.67
C LEU A 30 1.87 -11.09 6.41
N GLN A 31 2.85 -11.86 5.94
CA GLN A 31 2.70 -12.75 4.79
C GLN A 31 1.71 -13.88 5.06
N ASP A 32 1.73 -14.46 6.26
CA ASP A 32 0.77 -15.48 6.67
C ASP A 32 -0.66 -14.90 6.71
N ALA A 33 -0.83 -13.68 7.24
CA ALA A 33 -2.11 -12.99 7.22
C ALA A 33 -2.59 -12.67 5.79
N GLN A 34 -1.68 -12.20 4.92
CA GLN A 34 -1.98 -11.95 3.51
C GLN A 34 -2.40 -13.22 2.77
N LYS A 35 -1.77 -14.37 3.06
CA LYS A 35 -2.14 -15.65 2.45
C LYS A 35 -3.56 -16.07 2.85
N MET A 36 -3.94 -15.87 4.11
CA MET A 36 -5.32 -16.12 4.57
C MET A 36 -6.33 -15.24 3.84
N GLU A 37 -6.05 -13.94 3.72
CA GLU A 37 -6.94 -13.02 2.99
C GLU A 37 -7.03 -13.37 1.48
N TYR A 38 -5.94 -13.86 0.89
CA TYR A 38 -5.94 -14.32 -0.51
C TYR A 38 -6.78 -15.59 -0.71
N ASP A 39 -6.71 -16.56 0.21
CA ASP A 39 -7.41 -17.83 0.08
C ASP A 39 -8.89 -17.75 0.45
N GLU A 40 -9.22 -16.96 1.48
CA GLU A 40 -10.52 -17.00 2.16
C GLU A 40 -11.22 -15.64 2.22
N GLY A 41 -10.51 -14.55 1.92
CA GLY A 41 -11.03 -13.19 1.98
C GLY A 41 -12.07 -12.91 0.90
N GLY A 42 -12.89 -11.89 1.13
CA GLY A 42 -14.00 -11.55 0.22
C GLY A 42 -13.60 -10.67 -0.98
N TYR A 43 -12.35 -10.23 -1.09
CA TYR A 43 -11.91 -9.33 -2.15
C TYR A 43 -11.34 -10.07 -3.36
N ILE A 44 -11.62 -9.53 -4.54
CA ILE A 44 -10.93 -9.90 -5.79
C ILE A 44 -10.01 -8.74 -6.17
N ILE A 45 -8.71 -8.98 -6.23
CA ILE A 45 -7.74 -8.00 -6.75
C ILE A 45 -7.65 -8.16 -8.27
N TRP A 46 -8.30 -7.26 -9.00
CA TRP A 46 -8.43 -7.36 -10.45
C TRP A 46 -7.20 -6.84 -11.22
N ALA A 47 -6.40 -5.94 -10.64
CA ALA A 47 -5.18 -5.42 -11.25
C ALA A 47 -4.24 -4.74 -10.24
N PHE A 48 -2.96 -4.68 -10.60
CA PHE A 48 -1.97 -3.78 -10.01
C PHE A 48 -1.66 -2.68 -11.02
N GLN A 49 -2.28 -1.52 -10.85
CA GLN A 49 -2.22 -0.45 -11.84
C GLN A 49 -1.03 0.47 -11.63
N ASN A 50 -0.35 0.84 -12.73
CA ASN A 50 0.57 1.96 -12.72
C ASN A 50 -0.21 3.28 -12.65
N LYS A 51 0.33 4.26 -11.91
CA LYS A 51 -0.20 5.62 -11.90
C LYS A 51 0.47 6.42 -13.01
N THR A 52 -0.34 7.11 -13.79
CA THR A 52 0.13 7.99 -14.89
C THR A 52 -0.23 9.43 -14.53
N ASP A 53 0.80 10.26 -14.37
CA ASP A 53 0.66 11.69 -14.11
C ASP A 53 0.80 12.50 -15.40
N ALA A 54 0.09 13.63 -15.48
CA ALA A 54 0.21 14.61 -16.54
C ALA A 54 0.26 16.02 -15.95
N TYR A 55 1.13 16.87 -16.49
CA TYR A 55 1.31 18.25 -16.09
C TYR A 55 1.78 19.11 -17.26
N ALA A 56 1.57 20.43 -17.18
CA ALA A 56 1.98 21.36 -18.21
C ALA A 56 3.52 21.38 -18.34
N LYS A 57 4.04 21.64 -19.55
CA LYS A 57 5.49 21.72 -19.82
C LYS A 57 6.23 22.76 -18.96
N SER A 58 5.52 23.80 -18.50
CA SER A 58 6.06 24.84 -17.63
C SER A 58 6.17 24.42 -16.15
N VAL A 59 5.61 23.28 -15.77
CA VAL A 59 5.70 22.72 -14.43
C VAL A 59 6.86 21.73 -14.40
N THR A 60 7.93 22.10 -13.71
CA THR A 60 9.16 21.29 -13.62
C THR A 60 9.44 20.85 -12.19
N GLY A 61 10.33 19.88 -11.99
CA GLY A 61 10.76 19.43 -10.66
C GLY A 61 9.88 18.37 -9.99
N LEU A 62 8.81 17.91 -10.66
CA LEU A 62 8.06 16.73 -10.22
C LEU A 62 8.87 15.45 -10.46
N GLU A 63 8.91 14.59 -9.46
CA GLU A 63 9.51 13.25 -9.49
C GLU A 63 8.42 12.15 -9.37
N PRO A 64 8.62 10.96 -9.97
CA PRO A 64 7.71 9.83 -9.76
C PRO A 64 7.63 9.42 -8.29
N ALA A 65 6.42 9.15 -7.79
CA ALA A 65 6.18 8.63 -6.45
C ALA A 65 5.26 7.40 -6.50
N ARG A 66 5.50 6.45 -5.60
CA ARG A 66 4.73 5.19 -5.54
C ARG A 66 3.37 5.40 -4.88
N GLU A 67 3.30 6.29 -3.90
CA GLU A 67 2.19 6.41 -2.96
C GLU A 67 1.02 7.18 -3.58
N GLN A 68 1.28 8.38 -4.10
CA GLN A 68 0.25 9.32 -4.55
C GLN A 68 0.70 10.04 -5.84
N PRO A 69 -0.25 10.51 -6.67
CA PRO A 69 0.04 11.31 -7.87
C PRO A 69 0.90 12.55 -7.60
N LEU A 70 1.51 13.09 -8.66
CA LEU A 70 2.23 14.37 -8.66
C LEU A 70 3.30 14.44 -7.56
N SER A 71 4.23 13.47 -7.57
CA SER A 71 5.31 13.36 -6.56
C SER A 71 4.80 13.18 -5.14
N ALA A 72 3.69 12.46 -4.98
CA ALA A 72 2.96 12.36 -3.73
C ALA A 72 2.55 13.71 -3.13
N PHE A 73 2.10 14.63 -4.00
CA PHE A 73 1.76 16.02 -3.65
C PHE A 73 2.92 16.81 -3.03
N ARG A 74 4.18 16.43 -3.28
CA ARG A 74 5.37 17.21 -2.91
C ARG A 74 5.55 18.42 -3.83
N PHE A 75 4.57 19.32 -3.81
CA PHE A 75 4.59 20.54 -4.62
C PHE A 75 5.72 21.50 -4.25
N ASN A 76 6.33 21.31 -3.08
CA ASN A 76 7.58 21.97 -2.70
C ASN A 76 8.77 21.64 -3.63
N LEU A 77 8.68 20.58 -4.44
CA LEU A 77 9.67 20.23 -5.45
C LEU A 77 9.44 20.97 -6.78
N VAL A 78 8.25 21.55 -6.97
CA VAL A 78 7.88 22.22 -8.22
C VAL A 78 8.70 23.50 -8.39
N LYS A 79 9.26 23.68 -9.58
CA LYS A 79 10.03 24.87 -9.96
C LYS A 79 9.39 25.51 -11.19
N PRO A 80 9.36 26.86 -11.26
CA PRO A 80 9.14 27.55 -12.53
C PRO A 80 10.15 27.07 -13.56
N ALA A 81 9.71 26.91 -14.81
CA ALA A 81 10.60 26.63 -15.94
C ALA A 81 11.57 27.79 -16.21
#